data_AF-A0A1G0WP78-F1
#
_entry.id   AF-A0A1G0WP78-F1
#
_cell.length_a   1.000
_cell.length_b   1.000
_cell.length_c   1.000
_cell.angle_alpha   90.00
_cell.angle_beta   90.00
_cell.angle_gamma   90.00
#
_symmetry.space_group_name_H-M   'P 1'
#
loop_
_entity.id
_entity.type
_entity.pdbx_description
1 polymer ?
#
loop_
_entity_poly.entity_id
_entity_poly.type
_entity_poly.pdbx_seq_one_letter_code
_entity_poly.pdbx_strand_id
1 'polypeptide(L)'
;MKKFFLILAFILFFAVSVNAQMRVVTVKSGTSVFYYPELITAVYNAPEGSDIYIGGGVYEFTCNINKELHFYGVGCYPDSTIATGSTITIGNPRFIEGSDNSTISGINFTGHELRIIPVNGGNINNISITRCRIKRLSLETGVTNFKVSESIIDWIWDYWSSKVVFGCIIEKNIFINGYKALQGLDNAIIDHNIFLGYQPNGNLGGMFQSVTNSIFTNNIITSNVPRTELFSAGYGGNFNIIFKNNFVVIESFDPNYDFAEGQSNVSIDNQFYNDKTPADIFVKFENPDFDFGNDYHLKEPYNALTFSTDGTEIGIYGTQFPYKDGAVPVIPHYTTSEIGGELINGQLHINVTVEAQTK
;
A
#
# COMPACT_ATOMS: atom_id res chain seq x y z
N MET A 1 -7.85 -39.16 41.12
CA MET A 1 -7.29 -37.81 40.81
C MET A 1 -6.27 -37.84 39.68
N LYS A 2 -5.16 -38.58 39.75
CA LYS A 2 -4.13 -38.61 38.66
C LYS A 2 -4.64 -39.08 37.28
N LYS A 3 -5.54 -40.07 37.24
CA LYS A 3 -6.15 -40.55 35.98
C LYS A 3 -7.14 -39.56 35.34
N PHE A 4 -7.75 -38.69 36.14
CA PHE A 4 -8.72 -37.69 35.67
C PHE A 4 -8.00 -36.51 34.98
N PHE A 5 -6.88 -36.06 35.54
CA PHE A 5 -6.03 -35.05 34.89
C PHE A 5 -5.42 -35.52 33.57
N LEU A 6 -5.09 -36.82 33.45
CA LEU A 6 -4.54 -37.37 32.21
C LEU A 6 -5.57 -37.39 31.07
N ILE A 7 -6.84 -37.70 31.40
CA ILE A 7 -7.95 -37.69 30.45
C ILE A 7 -8.30 -36.26 30.03
N LEU A 8 -8.30 -35.30 30.97
CA LEU A 8 -8.55 -33.89 30.66
C LEU A 8 -7.45 -33.30 29.76
N ALA A 9 -6.19 -33.65 29.99
CA ALA A 9 -5.07 -33.26 29.13
C ALA A 9 -5.17 -33.87 27.73
N PHE A 10 -5.62 -35.13 27.61
CA PHE A 10 -5.86 -35.77 26.31
C PHE A 10 -7.02 -35.12 25.54
N ILE A 11 -8.12 -34.74 26.21
CA ILE A 11 -9.26 -34.05 25.59
C ILE A 11 -8.86 -32.64 25.12
N LEU A 12 -8.05 -31.91 25.90
CA LEU A 12 -7.48 -30.63 25.48
C LEU A 12 -6.52 -30.76 24.29
N PHE A 13 -5.80 -31.87 24.16
CA PHE A 13 -4.93 -32.13 22.99
C PHE A 13 -5.72 -32.49 21.73
N PHE A 14 -6.86 -33.18 21.85
CA PHE A 14 -7.72 -33.53 20.71
C PHE A 14 -8.66 -32.40 20.28
N ALA A 15 -8.94 -31.42 21.14
CA ALA A 15 -9.73 -30.23 20.80
C ALA A 15 -8.99 -29.23 19.90
N VAL A 16 -7.69 -29.43 19.67
CA VAL A 16 -6.89 -28.66 18.71
C VAL A 16 -6.88 -29.36 17.34
N SER A 17 -8.05 -29.74 16.83
CA SER A 17 -8.21 -29.95 15.39
C SER A 17 -8.13 -28.58 14.73
N VAL A 18 -6.89 -28.17 14.42
CA VAL A 18 -6.63 -27.05 13.51
C VAL A 18 -7.28 -27.43 12.19
N ASN A 19 -8.44 -26.85 11.89
CA ASN A 19 -9.02 -26.87 10.55
C ASN A 19 -8.12 -26.00 9.65
N ALA A 20 -6.96 -26.54 9.27
CA ALA A 20 -6.17 -25.98 8.21
C ALA A 20 -6.94 -26.23 6.91
N GLN A 21 -7.84 -25.31 6.54
CA GLN A 21 -8.33 -25.22 5.17
C GLN A 21 -7.11 -25.23 4.24
N MET A 22 -7.08 -26.15 3.27
CA MET A 22 -6.04 -26.14 2.26
C MET A 22 -6.05 -24.78 1.58
N ARG A 23 -4.95 -24.04 1.73
CA ARG A 23 -4.72 -22.79 1.04
C ARG A 23 -4.44 -23.14 -0.42
N VAL A 24 -5.33 -22.73 -1.32
CA VAL A 24 -5.17 -22.98 -2.75
C VAL A 24 -4.85 -21.64 -3.43
N VAL A 25 -3.84 -21.66 -4.28
CA VAL A 25 -3.52 -20.58 -5.21
C VAL A 25 -4.05 -21.00 -6.58
N THR A 26 -4.85 -20.14 -7.19
CA THR A 26 -5.47 -20.40 -8.49
C THR A 26 -4.72 -19.62 -9.55
N VAL A 27 -4.22 -20.32 -10.57
CA VAL A 27 -3.59 -19.70 -11.75
C VAL A 27 -4.56 -19.82 -12.92
N LYS A 28 -4.87 -18.69 -13.55
CA LYS A 28 -5.71 -18.65 -14.75
C LYS A 28 -4.90 -18.10 -15.92
N SER A 29 -4.87 -18.86 -17.01
CA SER A 29 -4.19 -18.50 -18.25
C SER A 29 -5.18 -18.66 -19.41
N GLY A 30 -5.76 -17.57 -19.88
CA GLY A 30 -6.87 -17.59 -20.83
C GLY A 30 -8.07 -18.34 -20.27
N THR A 31 -8.40 -19.50 -20.86
CA THR A 31 -9.50 -20.38 -20.41
C THR A 31 -9.05 -21.49 -19.47
N SER A 32 -7.74 -21.71 -19.31
CA SER A 32 -7.20 -22.77 -18.46
C SER A 32 -7.08 -22.31 -17.02
N VAL A 33 -7.43 -23.19 -16.07
CA VAL A 33 -7.35 -22.94 -14.63
C VAL A 33 -6.56 -24.06 -13.97
N PHE A 34 -5.57 -23.68 -13.16
CA PHE A 34 -4.70 -24.57 -12.41
C PHE A 34 -4.74 -24.22 -10.93
N TYR A 35 -4.54 -25.22 -10.07
CA TYR A 35 -4.56 -25.06 -8.62
C TYR A 35 -3.25 -25.56 -8.03
N TYR A 36 -2.66 -24.75 -7.17
CA TYR A 36 -1.39 -25.05 -6.50
C TYR A 36 -1.55 -24.91 -4.99
N PRO A 37 -0.92 -25.77 -4.19
CA PRO A 37 -0.92 -25.64 -2.73
C PRO A 37 0.02 -24.54 -2.24
N GLU A 38 0.97 -24.10 -3.07
CA GLU A 38 2.03 -23.16 -2.72
C GLU A 38 2.14 -22.03 -3.75
N LEU A 39 2.28 -20.80 -3.27
CA LEU A 39 2.36 -19.61 -4.12
C LEU A 39 3.61 -19.61 -5.00
N ILE A 40 4.77 -20.00 -4.48
CA ILE A 40 6.01 -20.05 -5.25
C ILE A 40 5.90 -21.06 -6.40
N THR A 41 5.32 -22.24 -6.14
CA THR A 41 5.08 -23.24 -7.20
C THR A 41 4.11 -22.71 -8.25
N ALA A 42 3.05 -22.00 -7.83
CA ALA A 42 2.11 -21.36 -8.75
C ALA A 42 2.83 -20.37 -9.67
N VAL A 43 3.67 -19.49 -9.11
CA VAL A 43 4.44 -18.48 -9.87
C VAL A 43 5.39 -19.12 -10.89
N TYR A 44 6.12 -20.16 -10.50
CA TYR A 44 7.05 -20.82 -11.43
C TYR A 44 6.33 -21.50 -12.59
N ASN A 45 5.20 -22.16 -12.32
CA ASN A 45 4.46 -22.91 -13.34
C ASN A 45 3.47 -22.05 -14.14
N ALA A 46 3.13 -20.84 -13.68
CA ALA A 46 2.23 -19.95 -14.39
C ALA A 46 2.80 -19.56 -15.77
N PRO A 47 2.04 -19.72 -16.86
CA PRO A 47 2.37 -19.10 -18.14
C PRO A 47 2.49 -17.57 -18.02
N GLU A 48 3.24 -16.95 -18.93
CA GLU A 48 3.30 -15.48 -19.04
C GLU A 48 1.90 -14.88 -19.30
N GLY A 49 1.61 -13.75 -18.67
CA GLY A 49 0.32 -13.07 -18.73
C GLY A 49 -0.78 -13.71 -17.88
N SER A 50 -0.45 -14.66 -16.98
CA SER A 50 -1.45 -15.34 -16.16
C SER A 50 -1.91 -14.51 -14.97
N ASP A 51 -3.20 -14.67 -14.61
CA ASP A 51 -3.75 -14.21 -13.34
C ASP A 51 -3.44 -15.23 -12.24
N ILE A 52 -2.97 -14.75 -11.09
CA ILE A 52 -2.68 -15.54 -9.88
C ILE A 52 -3.57 -15.03 -8.75
N TYR A 53 -4.60 -15.80 -8.43
CA TYR A 53 -5.52 -15.52 -7.32
C TYR A 53 -5.06 -16.21 -6.06
N ILE A 54 -4.92 -15.45 -4.98
CA ILE A 54 -4.40 -15.87 -3.69
C ILE A 54 -5.51 -15.67 -2.66
N GLY A 55 -5.95 -16.75 -2.02
CA GLY A 55 -6.94 -16.69 -0.96
C GLY A 55 -6.44 -15.94 0.28
N GLY A 56 -7.31 -15.81 1.28
CA GLY A 56 -6.90 -15.32 2.59
C GLY A 56 -6.02 -16.35 3.32
N GLY A 57 -5.02 -15.85 4.04
CA GLY A 57 -4.04 -16.67 4.73
C GLY A 57 -2.61 -16.12 4.61
N VAL A 58 -1.66 -16.85 5.18
CA VAL A 58 -0.23 -16.52 5.13
C VAL A 58 0.47 -17.39 4.08
N TYR A 59 1.21 -16.77 3.18
CA TYR A 59 1.90 -17.42 2.05
C TYR A 59 3.37 -17.06 2.02
N GLU A 60 4.26 -18.05 1.86
CA GLU A 60 5.65 -17.78 1.54
C GLU A 60 5.76 -17.23 0.12
N PHE A 61 6.46 -16.10 -0.03
CA PHE A 61 6.62 -15.42 -1.31
C PHE A 61 8.03 -14.85 -1.48
N THR A 62 9.04 -15.72 -1.49
CA THR A 62 10.42 -15.34 -1.83
C THR A 62 10.82 -16.03 -3.13
N CYS A 63 10.61 -15.36 -4.26
CA CYS A 63 11.05 -15.83 -5.56
C CYS A 63 11.34 -14.66 -6.51
N ASN A 64 12.04 -14.96 -7.60
CA ASN A 64 12.18 -14.05 -8.72
C ASN A 64 10.99 -14.21 -9.67
N ILE A 65 10.40 -13.09 -10.08
CA ILE A 65 9.36 -12.99 -11.10
C ILE A 65 10.00 -12.36 -12.33
N ASN A 66 10.05 -13.10 -13.42
CA ASN A 66 10.77 -12.75 -14.64
C ASN A 66 9.90 -12.91 -15.91
N LYS A 67 8.59 -12.80 -15.73
CA LYS A 67 7.54 -12.86 -16.75
C LYS A 67 6.36 -12.03 -16.28
N GLU A 68 5.57 -11.49 -17.20
CA GLU A 68 4.32 -10.78 -16.89
C GLU A 68 3.38 -11.70 -16.09
N LEU A 69 2.94 -11.25 -14.92
CA LEU A 69 1.98 -11.94 -14.06
C LEU A 69 1.07 -10.93 -13.34
N HIS A 70 -0.18 -11.31 -13.09
CA HIS A 70 -1.16 -10.45 -12.44
C HIS A 70 -1.62 -11.08 -11.12
N PHE A 71 -1.24 -10.49 -9.99
CA PHE A 71 -1.49 -11.02 -8.67
C PHE A 71 -2.72 -10.38 -8.02
N TYR A 72 -3.62 -11.21 -7.49
CA TYR A 72 -4.83 -10.78 -6.80
C TYR A 72 -4.97 -11.48 -5.46
N GLY A 73 -4.72 -10.76 -4.38
CA GLY A 73 -5.12 -11.15 -3.03
C GLY A 73 -6.55 -10.70 -2.72
N VAL A 74 -7.06 -11.10 -1.55
CA VAL A 74 -8.42 -10.76 -1.09
C VAL A 74 -8.50 -9.47 -0.28
N GLY A 75 -7.38 -8.76 -0.10
CA GLY A 75 -7.32 -7.48 0.62
C GLY A 75 -6.47 -7.54 1.89
N CYS A 76 -6.29 -6.36 2.51
CA CYS A 76 -5.45 -6.18 3.70
C CYS A 76 -6.16 -5.55 4.91
N TYR A 77 -7.37 -5.00 4.72
CA TYR A 77 -8.15 -4.40 5.79
C TYR A 77 -8.89 -5.47 6.61
N PRO A 78 -8.76 -5.48 7.95
CA PRO A 78 -9.38 -6.50 8.79
C PRO A 78 -10.91 -6.56 8.69
N ASP A 79 -11.58 -5.41 8.65
CA ASP A 79 -13.05 -5.30 8.56
C ASP A 79 -13.60 -5.83 7.22
N SER A 80 -12.84 -5.65 6.15
CA SER A 80 -13.18 -6.03 4.79
C SER A 80 -12.76 -7.46 4.47
N THR A 81 -11.97 -8.10 5.34
CA THR A 81 -11.50 -9.48 5.13
C THR A 81 -12.01 -10.44 6.21
N ILE A 82 -13.07 -10.08 6.94
CA ILE A 82 -13.66 -10.93 7.99
C ILE A 82 -14.04 -12.32 7.45
N ALA A 83 -14.67 -12.38 6.27
CA ALA A 83 -15.18 -13.63 5.69
C ALA A 83 -14.09 -14.49 5.03
N THR A 84 -12.99 -13.89 4.58
CA THR A 84 -11.95 -14.55 3.78
C THR A 84 -10.61 -14.71 4.52
N GLY A 85 -10.35 -13.89 5.54
CA GLY A 85 -9.01 -13.59 6.02
C GLY A 85 -8.23 -12.72 5.03
N SER A 86 -7.24 -11.95 5.49
CA SER A 86 -6.38 -11.15 4.60
C SER A 86 -5.37 -12.03 3.85
N THR A 87 -4.97 -11.64 2.62
CA THR A 87 -3.83 -12.26 1.93
C THR A 87 -2.54 -11.65 2.47
N ILE A 88 -1.79 -12.41 3.26
CA ILE A 88 -0.54 -11.99 3.89
C ILE A 88 0.60 -12.76 3.26
N THR A 89 1.65 -12.06 2.85
CA THR A 89 2.86 -12.71 2.35
C THR A 89 4.00 -12.56 3.34
N ILE A 90 4.81 -13.61 3.45
CA ILE A 90 6.07 -13.61 4.17
C ILE A 90 7.21 -13.83 3.18
N GLY A 91 8.25 -13.01 3.28
CA GLY A 91 9.37 -13.02 2.32
C GLY A 91 9.38 -11.83 1.36
N ASN A 92 10.45 -11.75 0.57
CA ASN A 92 10.74 -10.58 -0.26
C ASN A 92 10.72 -10.97 -1.75
N PRO A 93 9.55 -10.94 -2.42
CA PRO A 93 9.48 -11.27 -3.83
C PRO A 93 10.20 -10.20 -4.65
N ARG A 94 10.85 -10.64 -5.74
CA ARG A 94 11.63 -9.77 -6.61
C ARG A 94 11.15 -9.85 -8.05
N PHE A 95 10.58 -8.75 -8.53
CA PHE A 95 10.32 -8.52 -9.94
C PHE A 95 11.65 -8.14 -10.61
N ILE A 96 12.03 -8.90 -11.63
CA ILE A 96 13.25 -8.73 -12.44
C ILE A 96 12.88 -8.59 -13.92
N GLU A 97 13.86 -8.52 -14.81
CA GLU A 97 13.67 -8.44 -16.27
C GLU A 97 12.66 -9.47 -16.77
N GLY A 98 11.80 -9.03 -17.69
CA GLY A 98 10.71 -9.83 -18.25
C GLY A 98 9.40 -9.72 -17.46
N SER A 99 9.42 -9.10 -16.27
CA SER A 99 8.20 -8.91 -15.47
C SER A 99 7.37 -7.67 -15.84
N ASP A 100 7.68 -7.04 -16.97
CA ASP A 100 6.96 -5.90 -17.53
C ASP A 100 5.43 -6.09 -17.52
N ASN A 101 4.68 -5.00 -17.36
CA ASN A 101 3.20 -4.96 -17.31
C ASN A 101 2.54 -5.78 -16.19
N SER A 102 3.30 -6.38 -15.27
CA SER A 102 2.73 -7.12 -14.15
C SER A 102 1.89 -6.22 -13.23
N THR A 103 0.88 -6.81 -12.60
CA THR A 103 0.01 -6.10 -11.66
C THR A 103 -0.04 -6.81 -10.32
N ILE A 104 -0.15 -6.05 -9.23
CA ILE A 104 -0.30 -6.57 -7.88
C ILE A 104 -1.47 -5.85 -7.21
N SER A 105 -2.44 -6.62 -6.70
CA SER A 105 -3.60 -6.06 -6.01
C SER A 105 -3.97 -6.84 -4.76
N GLY A 106 -4.32 -6.15 -3.67
CA GLY A 106 -4.95 -6.80 -2.52
C GLY A 106 -4.06 -7.65 -1.63
N ILE A 107 -2.75 -7.41 -1.64
CA ILE A 107 -1.79 -8.22 -0.87
C ILE A 107 -1.19 -7.39 0.27
N ASN A 108 -1.05 -8.03 1.42
CA ASN A 108 -0.38 -7.47 2.58
C ASN A 108 1.05 -8.04 2.72
N PHE A 109 2.06 -7.23 2.42
CA PHE A 109 3.49 -7.52 2.58
C PHE A 109 4.00 -7.11 3.98
N THR A 110 3.25 -7.43 5.04
CA THR A 110 3.58 -7.00 6.41
C THR A 110 4.95 -7.53 6.84
N GLY A 111 5.85 -6.62 7.22
CA GLY A 111 7.18 -6.98 7.73
C GLY A 111 8.24 -7.21 6.65
N HIS A 112 7.85 -7.18 5.37
CA HIS A 112 8.70 -7.57 4.25
C HIS A 112 8.76 -6.52 3.15
N GLU A 113 9.63 -6.74 2.17
CA GLU A 113 9.87 -5.82 1.07
C GLU A 113 9.30 -6.39 -0.24
N LEU A 114 8.54 -5.59 -0.97
CA LEU A 114 8.26 -5.85 -2.38
C LEU A 114 9.37 -5.20 -3.21
N ARG A 115 10.07 -5.98 -4.02
CA ARG A 115 11.27 -5.52 -4.74
C ARG A 115 11.01 -5.52 -6.25
N ILE A 116 11.23 -4.38 -6.90
CA ILE A 116 11.24 -4.25 -8.36
C ILE A 116 12.65 -3.81 -8.74
N ILE A 117 13.48 -4.79 -9.09
CA ILE A 117 14.92 -4.60 -9.16
C ILE A 117 15.48 -5.30 -10.41
N PRO A 118 15.64 -4.55 -11.51
CA PRO A 118 16.35 -5.02 -12.68
C PRO A 118 17.74 -5.58 -12.31
N VAL A 119 18.16 -6.70 -12.90
CA VAL A 119 19.51 -7.26 -12.80
C VAL A 119 20.41 -6.79 -13.95
N ASN A 120 21.68 -6.49 -13.64
CA ASN A 120 22.71 -6.23 -14.64
C ASN A 120 22.41 -5.05 -15.61
N GLY A 121 21.69 -4.03 -15.14
CA GLY A 121 21.36 -2.84 -15.94
C GLY A 121 20.25 -3.06 -16.97
N GLY A 122 19.40 -4.08 -16.78
CA GLY A 122 18.17 -4.18 -17.54
C GLY A 122 17.13 -3.15 -17.11
N ASN A 123 15.93 -3.28 -17.67
CA ASN A 123 14.82 -2.38 -17.41
C ASN A 123 13.56 -3.19 -17.09
N ILE A 124 12.68 -2.58 -16.31
CA ILE A 124 11.34 -3.10 -16.03
C ILE A 124 10.37 -1.93 -16.20
N ASN A 125 9.28 -2.13 -16.93
CA ASN A 125 8.30 -1.10 -17.21
C ASN A 125 6.87 -1.49 -16.77
N ASN A 126 6.04 -0.47 -16.58
CA ASN A 126 4.59 -0.60 -16.48
C ASN A 126 4.07 -1.51 -15.36
N ILE A 127 4.80 -1.63 -14.24
CA ILE A 127 4.29 -2.33 -13.06
C ILE A 127 3.22 -1.49 -12.38
N SER A 128 2.08 -2.11 -12.04
CA SER A 128 0.99 -1.46 -11.32
C SER A 128 0.69 -2.15 -10.00
N ILE A 129 0.67 -1.38 -8.91
CA ILE A 129 0.36 -1.84 -7.56
C ILE A 129 -0.89 -1.11 -7.08
N THR A 130 -1.88 -1.86 -6.62
CA THR A 130 -3.14 -1.28 -6.13
C THR A 130 -3.58 -1.93 -4.83
N ARG A 131 -4.18 -1.17 -3.91
CA ARG A 131 -4.91 -1.75 -2.77
C ARG A 131 -4.09 -2.76 -1.95
N CYS A 132 -2.79 -2.49 -1.82
CA CYS A 132 -1.86 -3.31 -1.07
C CYS A 132 -1.48 -2.63 0.24
N ARG A 133 -0.96 -3.42 1.19
CA ARG A 133 -0.21 -2.90 2.34
C ARG A 133 1.25 -3.27 2.18
N ILE A 134 2.14 -2.29 2.13
CA ILE A 134 3.56 -2.48 1.80
C ILE A 134 4.43 -1.77 2.83
N LYS A 135 5.23 -2.55 3.56
CA LYS A 135 6.20 -1.99 4.50
C LYS A 135 7.39 -1.34 3.78
N ARG A 136 7.85 -1.91 2.67
CA ARG A 136 8.88 -1.27 1.85
C ARG A 136 8.72 -1.70 0.41
N LEU A 137 8.53 -0.72 -0.46
CA LEU A 137 8.63 -0.91 -1.89
C LEU A 137 10.03 -0.49 -2.32
N SER A 138 10.86 -1.45 -2.72
CA SER A 138 12.22 -1.18 -3.19
C SER A 138 12.23 -1.10 -4.70
N LEU A 139 12.69 0.02 -5.24
CA LEU A 139 12.83 0.29 -6.66
C LEU A 139 14.30 0.56 -6.98
N GLU A 140 14.76 0.22 -8.18
CA GLU A 140 16.13 0.47 -8.62
C GLU A 140 16.22 1.02 -10.04
N THR A 141 17.44 1.45 -10.43
CA THR A 141 18.06 1.11 -11.71
C THR A 141 17.20 0.78 -12.92
N GLY A 142 16.42 1.66 -13.54
CA GLY A 142 15.75 1.32 -14.82
C GLY A 142 14.32 0.79 -14.69
N VAL A 143 13.72 0.96 -13.51
CA VAL A 143 12.27 0.87 -13.36
C VAL A 143 11.61 2.13 -13.95
N THR A 144 10.63 1.96 -14.84
CA THR A 144 9.94 3.08 -15.51
C THR A 144 8.44 2.89 -15.59
N ASN A 145 7.67 3.98 -15.72
CA ASN A 145 6.22 3.96 -15.88
C ASN A 145 5.49 3.17 -14.78
N PHE A 146 6.02 3.25 -13.56
CA PHE A 146 5.48 2.56 -12.40
C PHE A 146 4.24 3.28 -11.86
N LYS A 147 3.21 2.53 -11.48
CA LYS A 147 2.04 3.07 -10.80
C LYS A 147 1.83 2.41 -9.44
N VAL A 148 1.58 3.22 -8.41
CA VAL A 148 0.99 2.75 -7.16
C VAL A 148 -0.21 3.59 -6.76
N SER A 149 -1.31 2.92 -6.45
CA SER A 149 -2.51 3.60 -6.01
C SER A 149 -3.31 2.88 -4.93
N GLU A 150 -4.12 3.64 -4.20
CA GLU A 150 -5.07 3.11 -3.20
C GLU A 150 -4.41 2.18 -2.17
N SER A 151 -3.13 2.39 -1.86
CA SER A 151 -2.34 1.49 -1.03
C SER A 151 -1.91 2.16 0.28
N ILE A 152 -1.62 1.34 1.28
CA ILE A 152 -0.98 1.76 2.53
C ILE A 152 0.50 1.42 2.41
N ILE A 153 1.36 2.42 2.50
CA ILE A 153 2.79 2.27 2.23
C ILE A 153 3.58 2.91 3.36
N ASP A 154 4.54 2.20 3.92
CA ASP A 154 5.45 2.86 4.85
C ASP A 154 6.52 3.64 4.05
N TRP A 155 7.22 2.99 3.09
CA TRP A 155 8.35 3.58 2.34
C TRP A 155 8.37 3.14 0.88
N ILE A 156 8.68 4.09 -0.02
CA ILE A 156 9.20 3.81 -1.36
C ILE A 156 10.68 4.20 -1.37
N TRP A 157 11.54 3.21 -1.54
CA TRP A 157 12.97 3.32 -1.34
C TRP A 157 13.76 2.96 -2.61
N ASP A 158 14.72 3.80 -2.99
CA ASP A 158 15.81 3.46 -3.92
C ASP A 158 17.14 3.19 -3.17
N TYR A 159 17.68 1.99 -3.34
CA TYR A 159 18.78 1.44 -2.54
C TYR A 159 20.08 2.25 -2.64
N TRP A 160 20.28 3.05 -3.71
CA TRP A 160 21.58 3.67 -3.99
C TRP A 160 21.60 5.19 -4.23
N SER A 161 20.52 5.92 -3.94
CA SER A 161 20.49 7.40 -3.86
C SER A 161 20.95 8.19 -5.11
N SER A 162 21.16 7.52 -6.25
CA SER A 162 21.54 8.15 -7.51
C SER A 162 20.46 7.94 -8.57
N LYS A 163 19.28 8.53 -8.32
CA LYS A 163 18.13 8.77 -9.24
C LYS A 163 17.78 7.64 -10.20
N VAL A 164 16.72 6.92 -9.83
CA VAL A 164 16.33 5.61 -10.34
C VAL A 164 15.16 5.50 -11.32
N VAL A 165 14.04 6.04 -10.86
CA VAL A 165 12.74 5.59 -11.32
C VAL A 165 12.04 6.72 -12.04
N PHE A 166 11.76 6.51 -13.32
CA PHE A 166 11.27 7.56 -14.21
C PHE A 166 9.79 7.38 -14.58
N GLY A 167 9.02 8.46 -14.56
CA GLY A 167 7.63 8.46 -15.07
C GLY A 167 6.65 7.75 -14.14
N CYS A 168 6.78 7.96 -12.82
CA CYS A 168 5.92 7.29 -11.86
C CYS A 168 4.60 8.02 -11.63
N ILE A 169 3.53 7.27 -11.36
CA ILE A 169 2.26 7.81 -10.85
C ILE A 169 2.02 7.23 -9.46
N ILE A 170 1.94 8.10 -8.47
CA ILE A 170 1.71 7.76 -7.06
C ILE A 170 0.44 8.51 -6.64
N GLU A 171 -0.68 7.80 -6.55
CA GLU A 171 -1.97 8.45 -6.31
C GLU A 171 -2.82 7.75 -5.25
N LYS A 172 -3.55 8.53 -4.45
CA LYS A 172 -4.52 7.98 -3.48
C LYS A 172 -3.91 6.98 -2.50
N ASN A 173 -2.66 7.18 -2.08
CA ASN A 173 -2.01 6.32 -1.09
C ASN A 173 -1.99 6.98 0.28
N ILE A 174 -1.90 6.15 1.32
CA ILE A 174 -1.62 6.59 2.69
C ILE A 174 -0.18 6.18 3.01
N PHE A 175 0.70 7.17 3.15
CA PHE A 175 2.08 6.98 3.58
C PHE A 175 2.15 7.07 5.10
N ILE A 176 2.51 5.97 5.75
CA ILE A 176 2.38 5.82 7.20
C ILE A 176 3.69 6.03 7.97
N ASN A 177 4.78 6.32 7.26
CA ASN A 177 6.05 6.67 7.85
C ASN A 177 6.49 8.07 7.40
N GLY A 178 6.71 8.95 8.36
CA GLY A 178 7.15 10.32 8.10
C GLY A 178 8.62 10.47 7.70
N TYR A 179 9.41 9.41 7.80
CA TYR A 179 10.80 9.40 7.41
C TYR A 179 10.96 8.67 6.07
N LYS A 180 11.46 9.37 5.06
CA LYS A 180 11.70 8.83 3.70
C LYS A 180 10.52 8.08 3.09
N ALA A 181 9.33 8.66 3.19
CA ALA A 181 8.13 8.16 2.53
C ALA A 181 8.39 7.92 1.03
N LEU A 182 9.08 8.86 0.37
CA LEU A 182 9.50 8.75 -1.02
C LEU A 182 11.00 9.01 -1.19
N GLN A 183 11.68 8.12 -1.91
CA GLN A 183 13.08 8.28 -2.26
C GLN A 183 13.39 7.90 -3.72
N GLY A 184 14.21 8.72 -4.39
CA GLY A 184 14.87 8.34 -5.66
C GLY A 184 13.98 8.40 -6.92
N LEU A 185 13.00 9.30 -6.92
CA LEU A 185 12.02 9.45 -7.99
C LEU A 185 12.39 10.61 -8.94
N ASP A 186 12.18 10.41 -10.23
CA ASP A 186 12.33 11.47 -11.23
C ASP A 186 11.13 11.50 -12.18
N ASN A 187 10.68 12.70 -12.55
CA ASN A 187 9.52 12.88 -13.44
C ASN A 187 8.27 12.13 -12.93
N ALA A 188 7.96 12.28 -11.64
CA ALA A 188 6.83 11.61 -10.99
C ALA A 188 5.63 12.57 -10.82
N ILE A 189 4.44 11.99 -10.87
CA ILE A 189 3.18 12.63 -10.48
C ILE A 189 2.76 12.04 -9.14
N ILE A 190 2.66 12.88 -8.12
CA ILE A 190 2.27 12.53 -6.75
C ILE A 190 0.98 13.28 -6.43
N ASP A 191 -0.16 12.58 -6.49
CA ASP A 191 -1.48 13.21 -6.51
C ASP A 191 -2.47 12.59 -5.51
N HIS A 192 -3.19 13.43 -4.75
CA HIS A 192 -4.23 12.98 -3.82
C HIS A 192 -3.76 11.93 -2.78
N ASN A 193 -2.53 12.02 -2.29
CA ASN A 193 -2.03 11.13 -1.23
C ASN A 193 -2.17 11.77 0.16
N ILE A 194 -2.12 10.95 1.20
CA ILE A 194 -1.92 11.37 2.59
C ILE A 194 -0.51 10.96 3.01
N PHE A 195 0.26 11.92 3.53
CA PHE A 195 1.55 11.66 4.18
C PHE A 195 1.44 11.90 5.68
N LEU A 196 1.51 10.81 6.46
CA LEU A 196 1.52 10.83 7.91
C LEU A 196 2.96 11.01 8.41
N GLY A 197 3.37 12.27 8.59
CA GLY A 197 4.74 12.65 8.89
C GLY A 197 5.18 12.52 10.34
N TYR A 198 4.67 11.53 11.08
CA TYR A 198 5.04 11.37 12.48
C TYR A 198 6.44 10.76 12.61
N GLN A 199 7.34 11.48 13.29
CA GLN A 199 8.68 11.03 13.64
C GLN A 199 8.84 11.04 15.18
N PRO A 200 8.88 9.87 15.84
CA PRO A 200 8.96 9.81 17.31
C PRO A 200 10.33 10.22 17.88
N ASN A 201 11.40 10.23 17.07
CA ASN A 201 12.78 10.38 17.56
C ASN A 201 13.51 11.63 17.01
N GLY A 202 12.83 12.56 16.33
CA GLY A 202 13.46 13.76 15.76
C GLY A 202 14.63 13.47 14.80
N ASN A 203 14.54 12.37 14.05
CA ASN A 203 15.63 11.91 13.19
C ASN A 203 15.55 12.63 11.83
N LEU A 204 16.57 13.45 11.54
CA LEU A 204 16.68 14.49 10.50
C LEU A 204 16.60 14.03 9.02
N GLY A 205 15.98 12.90 8.70
CA GLY A 205 15.80 12.46 7.31
C GLY A 205 14.47 12.92 6.77
N GLY A 206 14.54 13.86 5.83
CA GLY A 206 13.49 14.23 4.86
C GLY A 206 12.39 13.18 4.66
N MET A 207 11.12 13.58 4.78
CA MET A 207 10.00 12.80 4.25
C MET A 207 10.19 12.48 2.76
N PHE A 208 10.75 13.45 2.02
CA PHE A 208 11.11 13.31 0.62
C PHE A 208 12.62 13.44 0.42
N GLN A 209 13.21 12.51 -0.31
CA GLN A 209 14.64 12.49 -0.60
C GLN A 209 14.90 12.15 -2.07
N SER A 210 15.75 12.93 -2.75
CA SER A 210 16.12 12.65 -4.15
C SER A 210 14.91 12.53 -5.09
N VAL A 211 13.88 13.33 -4.83
CA VAL A 211 12.74 13.51 -5.73
C VAL A 211 13.01 14.70 -6.63
N THR A 212 12.94 14.53 -7.95
CA THR A 212 13.22 15.61 -8.90
C THR A 212 12.28 15.67 -10.08
N ASN A 213 12.20 16.84 -10.72
CA ASN A 213 11.39 17.08 -11.93
C ASN A 213 9.93 16.60 -11.77
N SER A 214 9.38 16.67 -10.56
CA SER A 214 8.13 16.00 -10.19
C SER A 214 7.05 17.01 -9.82
N ILE A 215 5.80 16.55 -9.76
CA ILE A 215 4.65 17.37 -9.40
C ILE A 215 3.94 16.72 -8.22
N PHE A 216 3.71 17.52 -7.17
CA PHE A 216 2.92 17.17 -6.00
C PHE A 216 1.63 17.99 -6.02
N THR A 217 0.49 17.34 -6.21
CA THR A 217 -0.82 17.99 -6.25
C THR A 217 -1.82 17.37 -5.28
N ASN A 218 -2.64 18.21 -4.66
CA ASN A 218 -3.81 17.78 -3.90
C ASN A 218 -3.50 16.78 -2.78
N ASN A 219 -2.27 16.78 -2.24
CA ASN A 219 -1.87 15.89 -1.17
C ASN A 219 -2.18 16.53 0.19
N ILE A 220 -2.46 15.68 1.18
CA ILE A 220 -2.44 16.06 2.60
C ILE A 220 -1.08 15.67 3.16
N ILE A 221 -0.32 16.63 3.66
CA ILE A 221 1.01 16.40 4.25
C ILE A 221 0.96 16.81 5.71
N THR A 222 1.14 15.86 6.61
CA THR A 222 1.19 16.13 8.05
C THR A 222 2.62 15.96 8.55
N SER A 223 3.05 16.70 9.58
CA SER A 223 4.38 16.53 10.18
C SER A 223 4.40 16.98 11.63
N ASN A 224 5.05 16.21 12.50
CA ASN A 224 5.34 16.61 13.88
C ASN A 224 6.73 17.23 14.07
N VAL A 225 7.54 17.29 13.00
CA VAL A 225 8.89 17.89 13.02
C VAL A 225 8.93 19.25 12.30
N PRO A 226 9.84 20.16 12.71
CA PRO A 226 10.05 21.43 12.03
C PRO A 226 10.48 21.29 10.56
N ARG A 227 10.23 22.36 9.80
CA ARG A 227 10.44 22.53 8.35
C ARG A 227 11.68 21.87 7.74
N THR A 228 12.85 21.94 8.40
CA THR A 228 14.14 21.51 7.81
C THR A 228 14.18 20.02 7.46
N GLU A 229 13.15 19.26 7.84
CA GLU A 229 13.11 17.80 7.79
C GLU A 229 11.99 17.24 6.90
N LEU A 230 11.14 18.06 6.26
CA LEU A 230 10.23 17.56 5.21
C LEU A 230 11.02 17.16 3.94
N PHE A 231 12.08 17.91 3.65
CA PHE A 231 12.98 17.66 2.53
C PHE A 231 14.40 17.49 3.05
N SER A 232 14.99 16.32 2.84
CA SER A 232 16.39 16.14 3.22
C SER A 232 17.28 16.93 2.27
N ALA A 233 18.16 17.77 2.81
CA ALA A 233 19.26 18.39 2.07
C ALA A 233 20.45 17.42 1.85
N GLY A 234 20.32 16.14 2.21
CA GLY A 234 21.36 15.12 2.06
C GLY A 234 21.69 14.75 0.60
N TYR A 235 22.70 13.89 0.41
CA TYR A 235 23.21 13.47 -0.91
C TYR A 235 22.08 13.14 -1.90
N GLY A 236 22.04 13.90 -3.00
CA GLY A 236 21.00 13.83 -4.03
C GLY A 236 19.76 14.67 -3.70
N GLY A 237 19.89 15.96 -3.43
CA GLY A 237 18.79 16.83 -2.97
C GLY A 237 17.53 16.82 -3.85
N ASN A 238 16.45 17.38 -3.31
CA ASN A 238 15.17 17.56 -4.01
C ASN A 238 15.22 18.85 -4.85
N PHE A 239 14.81 18.82 -6.12
CA PHE A 239 14.85 20.00 -6.98
C PHE A 239 13.95 19.87 -8.21
N ASN A 240 13.55 21.02 -8.78
CA ASN A 240 12.61 21.12 -9.89
C ASN A 240 11.25 20.45 -9.57
N ILE A 241 10.76 20.62 -8.35
CA ILE A 241 9.46 20.10 -7.94
C ILE A 241 8.42 21.21 -7.98
N ILE A 242 7.23 20.93 -8.50
CA ILE A 242 6.06 21.80 -8.37
C ILE A 242 5.16 21.25 -7.26
N PHE A 243 5.00 22.01 -6.19
CA PHE A 243 3.99 21.77 -5.16
C PHE A 243 2.79 22.66 -5.44
N LYS A 244 1.64 22.08 -5.74
CA LYS A 244 0.44 22.82 -6.06
C LYS A 244 -0.79 22.31 -5.29
N ASN A 245 -1.54 23.21 -4.67
CA ASN A 245 -2.81 22.90 -3.99
C ASN A 245 -2.69 21.76 -2.95
N ASN A 246 -1.55 21.64 -2.27
CA ASN A 246 -1.40 20.69 -1.17
C ASN A 246 -1.89 21.30 0.14
N PHE A 247 -2.47 20.47 1.01
CA PHE A 247 -2.87 20.84 2.35
C PHE A 247 -1.83 20.34 3.35
N VAL A 248 -1.14 21.27 4.00
CA VAL A 248 0.00 20.97 4.86
C VAL A 248 -0.31 21.34 6.30
N VAL A 249 -0.11 20.38 7.21
CA VAL A 249 -0.44 20.47 8.63
C VAL A 249 0.81 20.17 9.44
N ILE A 250 1.29 21.14 10.21
CA ILE A 250 2.55 21.03 10.95
C ILE A 250 2.30 21.34 12.42
N GLU A 251 2.78 20.47 13.31
CA GLU A 251 2.58 20.64 14.76
C GLU A 251 3.43 21.76 15.37
N SER A 252 4.56 22.13 14.74
CA SER A 252 5.43 23.21 15.19
C SER A 252 5.48 24.37 14.19
N PHE A 253 5.03 25.56 14.60
CA PHE A 253 5.03 26.78 13.81
C PHE A 253 6.43 27.24 13.34
N ASP A 254 6.63 27.31 12.01
CA ASP A 254 7.66 28.11 11.37
C ASP A 254 6.98 29.17 10.48
N PRO A 255 7.05 30.47 10.82
CA PRO A 255 6.37 31.55 10.08
C PRO A 255 6.95 31.78 8.68
N ASN A 256 8.14 31.26 8.37
CA ASN A 256 8.81 31.48 7.08
C ASN A 256 8.66 30.27 6.15
N TYR A 257 7.61 29.47 6.31
CA TYR A 257 7.46 28.22 5.58
C TYR A 257 6.90 28.42 4.17
N ASP A 258 7.70 28.06 3.17
CA ASP A 258 7.27 27.86 1.80
C ASP A 258 8.07 26.68 1.16
N PHE A 259 7.41 25.87 0.34
CA PHE A 259 8.04 24.76 -0.40
C PHE A 259 9.13 25.23 -1.39
N ALA A 260 9.14 26.51 -1.76
CA ALA A 260 10.01 27.08 -2.78
C ALA A 260 11.33 27.70 -2.26
N GLU A 261 11.54 27.81 -0.94
CA GLU A 261 12.72 28.51 -0.43
C GLU A 261 14.01 27.67 -0.56
N GLY A 262 14.99 28.18 -1.31
CA GLY A 262 16.38 27.68 -1.36
C GLY A 262 16.67 26.54 -2.34
N GLN A 263 15.65 26.04 -3.06
CA GLN A 263 15.77 25.00 -4.08
C GLN A 263 14.98 25.44 -5.33
N SER A 264 15.25 24.92 -6.52
CA SER A 264 14.52 25.27 -7.78
C SER A 264 13.07 24.77 -7.81
N ASN A 265 12.46 24.57 -6.64
CA ASN A 265 11.09 24.15 -6.47
C ASN A 265 10.14 25.34 -6.56
N VAL A 266 8.89 25.08 -6.93
CA VAL A 266 7.85 26.08 -7.07
C VAL A 266 6.68 25.69 -6.17
N SER A 267 6.17 26.64 -5.41
CA SER A 267 5.01 26.50 -4.54
C SER A 267 3.87 27.34 -5.10
N ILE A 268 2.69 26.74 -5.30
CA ILE A 268 1.53 27.39 -5.91
C ILE A 268 0.30 27.02 -5.10
N ASP A 269 -0.37 28.01 -4.50
CA ASP A 269 -1.67 27.85 -3.82
C ASP A 269 -1.74 26.76 -2.74
N ASN A 270 -0.59 26.37 -2.17
CA ASN A 270 -0.53 25.44 -1.04
C ASN A 270 -1.09 26.09 0.23
N GLN A 271 -1.77 25.31 1.05
CA GLN A 271 -2.39 25.77 2.30
C GLN A 271 -1.58 25.25 3.49
N PHE A 272 -1.13 26.15 4.35
CA PHE A 272 -0.29 25.83 5.50
C PHE A 272 -1.03 26.11 6.80
N TYR A 273 -1.21 25.07 7.60
CA TYR A 273 -1.84 25.14 8.92
C TYR A 273 -0.84 24.69 9.96
N ASN A 274 -0.35 25.67 10.70
CA ASN A 274 0.61 25.49 11.78
C ASN A 274 -0.10 25.27 13.11
N ASP A 275 0.62 24.67 14.06
CA ASP A 275 0.12 24.33 15.40
C ASP A 275 -1.13 23.43 15.35
N LYS A 276 -1.11 22.47 14.42
CA LYS A 276 -2.17 21.50 14.17
C LYS A 276 -1.59 20.10 13.98
N THR A 277 -2.35 19.11 14.44
CA THR A 277 -2.05 17.68 14.35
C THR A 277 -2.99 17.00 13.34
N PRO A 278 -2.73 15.74 12.93
CA PRO A 278 -3.70 14.98 12.14
C PRO A 278 -5.09 14.85 12.83
N ALA A 279 -5.14 14.73 14.15
CA ALA A 279 -6.39 14.71 14.92
C ALA A 279 -7.17 16.04 14.83
N ASP A 280 -6.49 17.13 14.49
CA ASP A 280 -7.13 18.41 14.24
C ASP A 280 -7.79 18.52 12.87
N ILE A 281 -7.56 17.61 11.92
CA ILE A 281 -8.09 17.74 10.55
C ILE A 281 -8.92 16.55 10.09
N PHE A 282 -8.67 15.36 10.64
CA PHE A 282 -9.40 14.14 10.28
C PHE A 282 -10.61 13.91 11.19
N VAL A 283 -11.65 13.25 10.66
CA VAL A 283 -12.87 12.90 11.41
C VAL A 283 -12.53 12.00 12.61
N LYS A 284 -11.62 11.03 12.42
CA LYS A 284 -11.13 10.18 13.50
C LYS A 284 -9.65 9.85 13.31
N PHE A 285 -8.83 10.27 14.27
CA PHE A 285 -7.41 9.94 14.33
C PHE A 285 -6.98 9.83 15.78
N GLU A 286 -6.81 8.61 16.28
CA GLU A 286 -6.64 8.34 17.73
C GLU A 286 -5.19 8.09 18.15
N ASN A 287 -4.33 7.70 17.21
CA ASN A 287 -2.93 7.35 17.45
C ASN A 287 -2.05 8.09 16.43
N PRO A 288 -0.88 8.64 16.80
CA PRO A 288 0.11 9.14 15.84
C PRO A 288 0.52 8.11 14.77
N ASP A 289 0.43 6.81 15.08
CA ASP A 289 0.64 5.74 14.11
C ASP A 289 -0.63 5.44 13.27
N PHE A 290 -0.43 4.90 12.07
CA PHE A 290 -1.54 4.42 11.24
C PHE A 290 -2.37 3.36 11.97
N ASP A 291 -3.68 3.57 11.97
CA ASP A 291 -4.69 2.61 12.43
C ASP A 291 -5.73 2.40 11.32
N PHE A 292 -6.19 1.16 11.18
CA PHE A 292 -7.24 0.80 10.21
C PHE A 292 -8.62 1.35 10.58
N GLY A 293 -8.84 1.64 11.87
CA GLY A 293 -10.06 2.24 12.40
C GLY A 293 -10.03 3.77 12.46
N ASN A 294 -8.98 4.42 11.94
CA ASN A 294 -9.00 5.87 11.70
C ASN A 294 -9.92 6.20 10.52
N ASP A 295 -10.51 7.39 10.55
CA ASP A 295 -11.32 7.95 9.46
C ASP A 295 -10.57 9.17 8.89
N TYR A 296 -9.99 8.97 7.72
CA TYR A 296 -9.14 9.95 7.03
C TYR A 296 -9.95 10.97 6.19
N HIS A 297 -11.29 10.99 6.30
CA HIS A 297 -12.07 12.11 5.79
C HIS A 297 -11.70 13.40 6.55
N LEU A 298 -11.68 14.52 5.84
CA LEU A 298 -11.49 15.83 6.46
C LEU A 298 -12.73 16.20 7.29
N LYS A 299 -12.52 16.86 8.43
CA LYS A 299 -13.61 17.40 9.27
C LYS A 299 -13.88 18.87 8.94
N GLU A 300 -15.05 19.38 9.29
CA GLU A 300 -15.36 20.82 9.19
C GLU A 300 -14.36 21.68 10.00
N PRO A 301 -13.87 22.81 9.46
CA PRO A 301 -14.19 23.41 8.16
C PRO A 301 -13.32 22.93 6.98
N TYR A 302 -12.47 21.92 7.19
CA TYR A 302 -11.45 21.49 6.23
C TYR A 302 -12.02 20.67 5.06
N ASN A 303 -13.13 19.97 5.23
CA ASN A 303 -13.84 19.29 4.14
C ASN A 303 -14.41 20.26 3.10
N ALA A 304 -14.75 21.50 3.48
CA ALA A 304 -15.18 22.53 2.54
C ALA A 304 -14.04 23.08 1.66
N LEU A 305 -12.80 22.60 1.86
CA LEU A 305 -11.63 22.97 1.07
C LEU A 305 -11.68 22.28 -0.31
N THR A 306 -12.58 22.73 -1.20
CA THR A 306 -12.63 22.30 -2.61
C THR A 306 -11.55 22.97 -3.46
N PHE A 307 -10.31 22.99 -2.95
CA PHE A 307 -9.19 23.66 -3.58
C PHE A 307 -8.31 22.71 -4.39
N SER A 308 -8.73 21.46 -4.61
CA SER A 308 -7.99 20.59 -5.50
C SER A 308 -7.94 21.17 -6.92
N THR A 309 -6.95 20.76 -7.71
CA THR A 309 -6.82 21.20 -9.10
C THR A 309 -7.93 20.69 -10.02
N ASP A 310 -8.70 19.70 -9.57
CA ASP A 310 -9.81 19.08 -10.32
C ASP A 310 -11.21 19.47 -9.80
N GLY A 311 -11.29 20.38 -8.83
CA GLY A 311 -12.55 20.90 -8.29
C GLY A 311 -13.23 19.99 -7.27
N THR A 312 -12.54 18.95 -6.80
CA THR A 312 -12.94 18.08 -5.70
C THR A 312 -12.26 18.49 -4.38
N GLU A 313 -12.41 17.69 -3.33
CA GLU A 313 -11.70 17.90 -2.06
C GLU A 313 -10.21 17.53 -2.18
N ILE A 314 -9.39 17.89 -1.21
CA ILE A 314 -7.97 17.49 -1.17
C ILE A 314 -7.84 16.10 -0.50
N GLY A 315 -6.85 15.31 -0.92
CA GLY A 315 -6.53 14.02 -0.33
C GLY A 315 -7.25 12.84 -0.99
N ILE A 316 -7.12 11.65 -0.39
CA ILE A 316 -7.44 10.36 -1.04
C ILE A 316 -8.93 10.20 -1.39
N TYR A 317 -9.81 10.92 -0.70
CA TYR A 317 -11.27 10.89 -0.90
C TYR A 317 -11.79 11.99 -1.84
N GLY A 318 -10.98 13.00 -2.12
CA GLY A 318 -11.35 14.08 -3.01
C GLY A 318 -10.86 13.78 -4.42
N THR A 319 -11.54 12.89 -5.15
CA THR A 319 -11.30 12.70 -6.60
C THR A 319 -12.58 12.20 -7.27
N GLN A 320 -12.61 12.13 -8.60
CA GLN A 320 -13.71 11.47 -9.32
C GLN A 320 -13.86 9.98 -8.96
N PHE A 321 -12.76 9.32 -8.59
CA PHE A 321 -12.70 7.90 -8.22
C PHE A 321 -11.95 7.77 -6.88
N PRO A 322 -12.61 8.10 -5.76
CA PRO A 322 -11.97 8.21 -4.46
C PRO A 322 -11.39 6.89 -3.99
N TYR A 323 -10.50 6.96 -3.00
CA TYR A 323 -10.04 5.79 -2.27
C TYR A 323 -11.23 4.97 -1.80
N LYS A 324 -11.21 3.68 -2.16
CA LYS A 324 -12.25 2.76 -1.73
C LYS A 324 -11.98 2.33 -0.29
N ASP A 325 -12.93 2.61 0.61
CA ASP A 325 -12.86 2.12 1.99
C ASP A 325 -12.63 0.61 2.03
N GLY A 326 -11.77 0.18 2.95
CA GLY A 326 -11.33 -1.21 3.03
C GLY A 326 -10.30 -1.64 1.98
N ALA A 327 -9.98 -0.77 1.00
CA ALA A 327 -9.13 -1.07 -0.15
C ALA A 327 -9.47 -2.43 -0.79
N VAL A 328 -10.76 -2.71 -0.98
CA VAL A 328 -11.20 -4.01 -1.50
C VAL A 328 -10.73 -4.16 -2.96
N PRO A 329 -9.96 -5.22 -3.30
CA PRO A 329 -9.40 -5.41 -4.64
C PRO A 329 -10.50 -5.59 -5.71
N VAL A 330 -10.15 -5.40 -6.99
CA VAL A 330 -11.09 -5.56 -8.12
C VAL A 330 -11.32 -7.04 -8.48
N ILE A 331 -11.50 -7.89 -7.47
CA ILE A 331 -11.95 -9.28 -7.62
C ILE A 331 -13.30 -9.42 -6.90
N PRO A 332 -14.14 -10.40 -7.27
CA PRO A 332 -15.37 -10.67 -6.53
C PRO A 332 -15.09 -10.81 -5.04
N HIS A 333 -15.78 -10.01 -4.23
CA HIS A 333 -15.53 -9.90 -2.80
C HIS A 333 -16.54 -10.75 -2.04
N TYR A 334 -16.05 -11.70 -1.24
CA TYR A 334 -16.89 -12.53 -0.40
C TYR A 334 -17.20 -11.76 0.89
N THR A 335 -18.45 -11.38 1.10
CA THR A 335 -18.89 -10.65 2.30
C THR A 335 -19.36 -11.59 3.40
N THR A 336 -19.88 -12.77 3.04
CA THR A 336 -20.19 -13.86 3.97
C THR A 336 -19.72 -15.20 3.39
N SER A 337 -19.23 -16.08 4.26
CA SER A 337 -18.88 -17.46 3.93
C SER A 337 -19.21 -18.37 5.11
N GLU A 338 -20.35 -19.04 5.02
CA GLU A 338 -20.81 -20.01 6.01
C GLU A 338 -20.77 -21.40 5.38
N ILE A 339 -19.89 -22.25 5.89
CA ILE A 339 -19.79 -23.65 5.49
C ILE A 339 -20.13 -24.49 6.71
N GLY A 340 -21.24 -25.22 6.66
CA GLY A 340 -21.68 -26.11 7.71
C GLY A 340 -20.60 -27.13 8.06
N GLY A 341 -20.32 -27.33 9.34
CA GLY A 341 -19.30 -28.28 9.79
C GLY A 341 -19.70 -29.75 9.64
N GLU A 342 -20.97 -30.03 9.32
CA GLU A 342 -21.52 -31.37 9.19
C GLU A 342 -22.44 -31.46 7.97
N LEU A 343 -22.57 -32.68 7.44
CA LEU A 343 -23.55 -32.99 6.41
C LEU A 343 -24.93 -33.09 7.04
N ILE A 344 -25.86 -32.25 6.61
CA ILE A 344 -27.28 -32.37 6.98
C ILE A 344 -27.95 -33.12 5.83
N ASN A 345 -28.47 -34.32 6.10
CA ASN A 345 -29.09 -35.20 5.09
C ASN A 345 -28.17 -35.51 3.89
N GLY A 346 -26.87 -35.66 4.14
CA GLY A 346 -25.87 -35.92 3.08
C GLY A 346 -25.53 -34.69 2.23
N GLN A 347 -26.04 -33.50 2.57
CA GLN A 347 -25.72 -32.23 1.92
C GLN A 347 -24.89 -31.36 2.85
N LEU A 348 -23.82 -30.78 2.31
CA LEU A 348 -23.03 -29.76 2.99
C LEU A 348 -23.76 -28.42 2.84
N HIS A 349 -24.14 -27.80 3.94
CA HIS A 349 -24.75 -26.47 3.89
C HIS A 349 -23.66 -25.43 3.55
N ILE A 350 -23.82 -24.71 2.44
CA ILE A 350 -22.90 -23.66 2.03
C ILE A 350 -23.75 -22.43 1.72
N ASN A 351 -23.49 -21.33 2.42
CA ASN A 351 -24.10 -20.03 2.18
C ASN A 351 -22.99 -18.99 2.00
N VAL A 352 -22.92 -18.41 0.80
CA VAL A 352 -21.85 -17.49 0.42
C VAL A 352 -22.46 -16.29 -0.28
N THR A 353 -22.15 -15.10 0.19
CA THR A 353 -22.54 -13.83 -0.46
C THR A 353 -21.32 -13.21 -1.11
N VAL A 354 -21.47 -12.82 -2.37
CA VAL A 354 -20.39 -12.25 -3.18
C VAL A 354 -20.85 -10.94 -3.81
N GLU A 355 -20.01 -9.92 -3.73
CA GLU A 355 -20.24 -8.61 -4.33
C GLU A 355 -19.24 -8.35 -5.46
N ALA A 356 -19.77 -7.95 -6.62
CA ALA A 356 -18.93 -7.48 -7.72
C ALA A 356 -18.30 -6.15 -7.34
N GLN A 357 -16.99 -6.02 -7.58
CA GLN A 357 -16.24 -4.81 -7.28
C GLN A 357 -16.11 -3.97 -8.55
N THR A 358 -16.48 -2.69 -8.46
CA THR A 358 -16.18 -1.71 -9.51
C THR A 358 -14.74 -1.25 -9.39
N LYS A 359 -14.14 -0.89 -10.52
CA LYS A 359 -12.79 -0.31 -10.58
C LYS A 359 -12.77 1.03 -9.87
#